data_AF-A0A0F9W8M3-F1
#
_entry.id   AF-A0A0F9W8M3-F1
#
_cell.length_a   1.000
_cell.length_b   1.000
_cell.length_c   1.000
_cell.angle_alpha   90.00
_cell.angle_beta   90.00
_cell.angle_gamma   90.00
#
_symmetry.space_group_name_H-M   'P 1'
#
loop_
_entity.id
_entity.type
_entity.pdbx_description
1 polymer ?
#
loop_
_entity_poly.entity_id
_entity_poly.type
_entity_poly.pdbx_seq_one_letter_code
_entity_poly.pdbx_strand_id
1 'polypeptide(L)'
;MLNEIKNIYKEIQDLDTIFREYKNVKTALRDCENEMSEIELKIESNEKQLIQQNIDKLEIEYINIINEIKKIDICSKECYKLSDIKIMLEYITDSEILMTKCKNFLSSLIYDIYITKDNLIKYFNPESYCNVKLDSKVYKIVKISNDLNDLFDVLKDENHSVIRNKCLHMSKMILEDELETILPGELLVYYDLTHFYIIFECFEDYDLNEDQYFSSVSFVNRDFLSNKKNLKNIFYEIFKNNLITRLLENSGKNNFLVDTNDFFKNTEYFITDINEWILDCLMKEIIIISKSKKSGKLVKINNERIASLTKQIDPKFLPEYVSDELFRFLLCMNIYNTIESKRLPKALKIIERALFKMMNYEDTFIGFTDSTTILRIFPHMKILPQISVLREKYYCEIIKKSTELTISLQDSLMVLKVYFKSKYYDFLEQVKKFVPKNSQLSFEISFFNLLYTNITENIFCIKYLTNDKVSDMSDLLKYLLDLSFNIPKECIDIYPKFKSISTIFSSDLENLISKQKSGTIFLSNEEIKLLVTLLFKESKTRNNFIRYLEL
;
A
#
# COMPACT_ATOMS: atom_id res chain seq x y z
N MET A 1 7.83 134.32 52.33
CA MET A 1 9.26 134.01 52.11
C MET A 1 9.73 132.71 52.76
N LEU A 2 9.92 132.59 54.08
CA LEU A 2 10.55 131.37 54.66
C LEU A 2 9.66 130.11 54.62
N ASN A 3 8.33 130.27 54.67
CA ASN A 3 7.37 129.15 54.54
C ASN A 3 7.18 128.70 53.07
N GLU A 4 7.28 129.61 52.10
CA GLU A 4 7.20 129.26 50.67
C GLU A 4 8.41 128.44 50.23
N ILE A 5 9.62 128.82 50.68
CA ILE A 5 10.84 128.06 50.41
C ILE A 5 10.78 126.66 51.05
N LYS A 6 10.20 126.52 52.25
CA LYS A 6 10.00 125.21 52.89
C LYS A 6 8.99 124.33 52.16
N ASN A 7 7.90 124.89 51.64
CA ASN A 7 6.94 124.14 50.84
C ASN A 7 7.54 123.68 49.50
N ILE A 8 8.27 124.56 48.80
CA ILE A 8 8.96 124.21 47.55
C ILE A 8 10.03 123.14 47.81
N TYR A 9 10.79 123.22 48.91
CA TYR A 9 11.78 122.19 49.26
C TYR A 9 11.13 120.83 49.56
N LYS A 10 9.94 120.83 50.16
CA LYS A 10 9.16 119.62 50.46
C LYS A 10 8.54 119.01 49.19
N GLU A 11 8.04 119.85 48.28
CA GLU A 11 7.56 119.43 46.95
C GLU A 11 8.71 118.85 46.09
N ILE A 12 9.91 119.43 46.17
CA ILE A 12 11.11 118.90 45.50
C ILE A 12 11.55 117.56 46.12
N GLN A 13 11.51 117.43 47.45
CA GLN A 13 11.79 116.14 48.12
C GLN A 13 10.78 115.05 47.76
N ASP A 14 9.49 115.38 47.65
CA ASP A 14 8.46 114.44 47.18
C ASP A 14 8.70 114.04 45.71
N LEU A 15 9.10 114.98 44.85
CA LEU A 15 9.46 114.71 43.45
C LEU A 15 10.67 113.77 43.32
N ASP A 16 11.73 113.96 44.10
CA ASP A 16 12.90 113.08 44.10
C ASP A 16 12.54 111.66 44.58
N THR A 17 11.64 111.57 45.55
CA THR A 17 11.13 110.28 46.06
C THR A 17 10.30 109.57 44.99
N ILE A 18 9.38 110.29 44.33
CA ILE A 18 8.59 109.80 43.21
C ILE A 18 9.49 109.39 42.03
N PHE A 19 10.55 110.14 41.73
CA PHE A 19 11.50 109.78 40.67
C PHE A 19 12.27 108.50 40.99
N ARG A 20 12.64 108.30 42.27
CA ARG A 20 13.30 107.07 42.73
C ARG A 20 12.36 105.87 42.64
N GLU A 21 11.11 106.03 43.08
CA GLU A 21 10.09 105.00 42.96
C GLU A 21 9.78 104.68 41.49
N TYR A 22 9.62 105.69 40.64
CA TYR A 22 9.46 105.50 39.19
C TYR A 22 10.65 104.76 38.58
N LYS A 23 11.89 105.11 38.96
CA LYS A 23 13.08 104.44 38.46
C LYS A 23 13.14 102.99 38.93
N ASN A 24 12.78 102.71 40.19
CA ASN A 24 12.72 101.35 40.72
C ASN A 24 11.62 100.53 40.02
N VAL A 25 10.42 101.08 39.85
CA VAL A 25 9.32 100.44 39.12
C VAL A 25 9.70 100.20 37.66
N LYS A 26 10.34 101.16 36.99
CA LYS A 26 10.83 101.01 35.62
C LYS A 26 11.90 99.94 35.48
N THR A 27 12.76 99.79 36.49
CA THR A 27 13.79 98.73 36.50
C THR A 27 13.15 97.37 36.74
N ALA A 28 12.25 97.25 37.72
CA ALA A 28 11.50 96.04 38.00
C ALA A 28 10.60 95.60 36.82
N LEU A 29 10.01 96.56 36.10
CA LEU A 29 9.23 96.29 34.89
C LEU A 29 10.12 95.71 33.78
N ARG A 30 11.33 96.26 33.61
CA ARG A 30 12.32 95.77 32.65
C ARG A 30 12.83 94.37 33.00
N ASP A 31 13.02 94.10 34.29
CA ASP A 31 13.41 92.78 34.78
C ASP A 31 12.29 91.75 34.55
N CYS A 32 11.02 92.13 34.80
CA CYS A 32 9.86 91.28 34.47
C CYS A 32 9.71 91.03 32.96
N GLU A 33 9.95 92.03 32.11
CA GLU A 33 9.93 91.88 30.65
C GLU A 33 11.02 90.92 30.16
N ASN A 34 12.21 90.98 30.76
CA ASN A 34 13.30 90.04 30.46
C ASN A 34 12.98 88.62 30.93
N GLU A 35 12.43 88.45 32.14
CA GLU A 35 12.00 87.14 32.64
C GLU A 35 10.86 86.55 31.80
N MET A 36 9.88 87.36 31.38
CA MET A 36 8.83 86.93 30.45
C MET A 36 9.43 86.43 29.13
N SER A 37 10.38 87.18 28.56
CA SER A 37 11.04 86.79 27.31
C SER A 37 11.82 85.48 27.46
N GLU A 38 12.50 85.24 28.58
CA GLU A 38 13.19 83.98 28.86
C GLU A 38 12.22 82.80 29.05
N ILE A 39 11.07 83.03 29.70
CA ILE A 39 10.02 82.02 29.89
C ILE A 39 9.39 81.68 28.54
N GLU A 40 9.08 82.67 27.70
CA GLU A 40 8.55 82.48 26.34
C GLU A 40 9.51 81.64 25.48
N LEU A 41 10.81 81.96 25.48
CA LEU A 41 11.83 81.18 24.77
C LEU A 41 11.94 79.73 25.28
N LYS A 42 11.80 79.51 26.60
CA LYS A 42 11.78 78.15 27.17
C LYS A 42 10.52 77.38 26.81
N ILE A 43 9.36 78.03 26.77
CA ILE A 43 8.10 77.43 26.33
C ILE A 43 8.21 77.04 24.86
N GLU A 44 8.63 77.95 23.98
CA GLU A 44 8.81 77.67 22.55
C GLU A 44 9.80 76.52 22.30
N SER A 45 10.93 76.51 23.03
CA SER A 45 11.93 75.43 22.93
C SER A 45 11.38 74.07 23.37
N ASN A 46 10.65 74.03 24.50
CA ASN A 46 10.04 72.81 25.02
C ASN A 46 8.91 72.31 24.11
N GLU A 47 8.07 73.21 23.60
CA GLU A 47 7.02 72.88 22.62
C GLU A 47 7.63 72.32 21.34
N LYS A 48 8.71 72.93 20.83
CA LYS A 48 9.45 72.44 19.66
C LYS A 48 10.04 71.05 19.89
N GLN A 49 10.62 70.78 21.07
CA GLN A 49 11.11 69.45 21.42
C GLN A 49 9.98 68.41 21.52
N LEU A 50 8.84 68.78 22.12
CA LEU A 50 7.67 67.90 22.21
C LEU A 50 7.08 67.58 20.84
N ILE A 51 6.99 68.59 19.96
CA ILE A 51 6.54 68.42 18.57
C ILE A 51 7.50 67.49 17.83
N GLN A 52 8.82 67.67 17.98
CA GLN A 52 9.80 66.79 17.33
C GLN A 52 9.68 65.34 17.81
N GLN A 53 9.53 65.11 19.11
CA GLN A 53 9.32 63.75 19.65
C GLN A 53 8.03 63.11 19.13
N ASN A 54 6.98 63.90 18.92
CA ASN A 54 5.73 63.41 18.33
C ASN A 54 5.88 63.11 16.84
N ILE A 55 6.63 63.93 16.10
CA ILE A 55 6.98 63.65 14.69
C ILE A 55 7.75 62.33 14.60
N ASP A 56 8.81 62.14 15.41
CA ASP A 56 9.62 60.92 15.37
C ASP A 56 8.78 59.68 15.70
N LYS A 57 7.84 59.77 16.66
CA LYS A 57 6.89 58.68 16.96
C LYS A 57 5.95 58.39 15.80
N LEU A 58 5.38 59.43 15.18
CA LEU A 58 4.49 59.29 14.03
C LEU A 58 5.24 58.72 12.80
N GLU A 59 6.50 59.06 12.60
CA GLU A 59 7.33 58.47 11.54
C GLU A 59 7.55 56.97 11.77
N ILE A 60 7.84 56.56 13.01
CA ILE A 60 7.98 55.14 13.37
C ILE A 60 6.64 54.40 13.16
N GLU A 61 5.52 54.97 13.63
CA GLU A 61 4.19 54.39 13.42
C GLU A 61 3.83 54.28 11.93
N TYR A 62 4.12 55.32 11.15
CA TYR A 62 3.89 55.33 9.71
C TYR A 62 4.71 54.25 8.98
N ILE A 63 5.98 54.08 9.33
CA ILE A 63 6.83 53.00 8.80
C ILE A 63 6.25 51.62 9.17
N ASN A 64 5.79 51.45 10.41
CA ASN A 64 5.17 50.19 10.85
C ASN A 64 3.89 49.87 10.06
N ILE A 65 3.01 50.86 9.88
CA ILE A 65 1.77 50.71 9.09
C ILE A 65 2.08 50.35 7.64
N ILE A 66 3.06 51.01 7.00
CA ILE A 66 3.49 50.65 5.63
C ILE A 66 3.97 49.21 5.57
N ASN A 67 4.76 48.76 6.54
CA ASN A 67 5.27 47.40 6.58
C ASN A 67 4.14 46.37 6.79
N GLU A 68 3.13 46.68 7.60
CA GLU A 68 1.95 45.83 7.76
C GLU A 68 1.11 45.76 6.48
N ILE A 69 0.86 46.89 5.82
CA ILE A 69 0.15 46.92 4.53
C ILE A 69 0.88 46.07 3.49
N LYS A 70 2.23 46.16 3.41
CA LYS A 70 3.04 45.32 2.53
C LYS A 70 2.93 43.84 2.89
N LYS A 71 2.96 43.47 4.17
CA LYS A 71 2.78 42.08 4.61
C LYS A 71 1.42 41.54 4.18
N ILE A 72 0.35 42.30 4.37
CA ILE A 72 -1.02 41.89 3.98
C ILE A 72 -1.11 41.71 2.47
N ASP A 73 -0.56 42.64 1.69
CA ASP A 73 -0.54 42.56 0.22
C ASP A 73 0.20 41.30 -0.27
N ILE A 74 1.41 41.03 0.26
CA ILE A 74 2.18 39.82 -0.08
C ILE A 74 1.44 38.54 0.32
N CYS A 75 0.82 38.50 1.50
CA CYS A 75 0.02 37.34 1.95
C CYS A 75 -1.16 37.06 1.00
N SER A 76 -1.78 38.10 0.47
CA SER A 76 -2.97 37.98 -0.40
C SER A 76 -2.65 37.49 -1.82
N LYS A 77 -1.45 37.75 -2.33
CA LYS A 77 -1.05 37.42 -3.72
C LYS A 77 -0.60 35.97 -3.87
N GLU A 78 -0.92 35.34 -5.00
CA GLU A 78 -0.34 34.04 -5.36
C GLU A 78 1.11 34.21 -5.85
N CYS A 79 1.99 33.30 -5.43
CA CYS A 79 3.40 33.31 -5.82
C CYS A 79 3.59 32.40 -7.04
N TYR A 80 3.80 33.01 -8.22
CA TYR A 80 4.01 32.26 -9.46
C TYR A 80 5.46 32.31 -9.95
N LYS A 81 6.31 33.13 -9.32
CA LYS A 81 7.73 33.27 -9.65
C LYS A 81 8.60 33.10 -8.42
N LEU A 82 9.84 32.66 -8.63
CA LEU A 82 10.84 32.57 -7.56
C LEU A 82 11.10 33.93 -6.88
N SER A 83 11.00 35.04 -7.62
CA SER A 83 11.11 36.40 -7.06
C SER A 83 10.07 36.67 -5.97
N ASP A 84 8.86 36.15 -6.14
CA ASP A 84 7.75 36.37 -5.21
C ASP A 84 8.01 35.63 -3.90
N ILE A 85 8.57 34.41 -4.00
CA ILE A 85 9.01 33.62 -2.84
C ILE A 85 10.16 34.31 -2.09
N LYS A 86 11.14 34.88 -2.80
CA LYS A 86 12.25 35.61 -2.16
C LYS A 86 11.73 36.80 -1.35
N ILE A 87 10.88 37.63 -1.95
CA ILE A 87 10.25 38.78 -1.26
C ILE A 87 9.43 38.27 -0.08
N MET A 88 8.66 37.20 -0.25
CA MET A 88 7.85 36.64 0.82
C MET A 88 8.69 36.24 2.05
N LEU A 89 9.83 35.58 1.84
CA LEU A 89 10.72 35.15 2.93
C LEU A 89 11.36 36.31 3.69
N GLU A 90 11.53 37.47 3.05
CA GLU A 90 12.06 38.68 3.71
C GLU A 90 11.05 39.33 4.67
N TYR A 91 9.75 39.27 4.35
CA TYR A 91 8.71 40.02 5.09
C TYR A 91 7.83 39.15 5.98
N ILE A 92 7.72 37.84 5.72
CA ILE A 92 6.83 36.94 6.44
C ILE A 92 7.65 35.98 7.31
N THR A 93 7.33 35.96 8.61
CA THR A 93 7.91 35.03 9.58
C THR A 93 7.00 33.84 9.90
N ASP A 94 5.73 33.90 9.49
CA ASP A 94 4.75 32.84 9.74
C ASP A 94 5.03 31.61 8.87
N SER A 95 5.44 30.52 9.53
CA SER A 95 5.82 29.29 8.84
C SER A 95 4.67 28.63 8.07
N GLU A 96 3.42 28.76 8.51
CA GLU A 96 2.27 28.10 7.84
C GLU A 96 1.91 28.80 6.53
N ILE A 97 1.96 30.13 6.53
CA ILE A 97 1.75 30.95 5.33
C ILE A 97 2.87 30.68 4.32
N LEU A 98 4.13 30.74 4.78
CA LEU A 98 5.29 30.44 3.94
C LEU A 98 5.20 29.04 3.33
N MET A 99 4.81 28.04 4.12
CA MET A 99 4.63 26.66 3.65
C MET A 99 3.55 26.56 2.57
N THR A 100 2.40 27.20 2.78
CA THR A 100 1.27 27.13 1.83
C THR A 100 1.65 27.75 0.49
N LYS A 101 2.32 28.90 0.51
CA LYS A 101 2.78 29.59 -0.70
C LYS A 101 3.89 28.81 -1.42
N CYS A 102 4.87 28.28 -0.68
CA CYS A 102 5.90 27.41 -1.26
C CYS A 102 5.31 26.15 -1.89
N LYS A 103 4.26 25.56 -1.28
CA LYS A 103 3.55 24.40 -1.83
C LYS A 103 2.86 24.74 -3.15
N ASN A 104 2.13 25.86 -3.21
CA ASN A 104 1.45 26.29 -4.44
C ASN A 104 2.45 26.61 -5.56
N PHE A 105 3.55 27.26 -5.22
CA PHE A 105 4.62 27.50 -6.17
C PHE A 105 5.23 26.17 -6.63
N LEU A 106 5.48 25.21 -5.73
CA LEU A 106 6.04 23.90 -6.09
C LEU A 106 5.16 23.13 -7.07
N SER A 107 3.83 23.13 -6.88
CA SER A 107 2.90 22.52 -7.84
C SER A 107 2.95 23.15 -9.22
N SER A 108 3.60 24.32 -9.36
CA SER A 108 3.81 24.96 -10.64
C SER A 108 5.16 24.68 -11.32
N LEU A 109 6.00 23.83 -10.71
CA LEU A 109 7.37 23.60 -11.19
C LEU A 109 7.58 22.24 -11.86
N ILE A 110 6.68 21.29 -11.62
CA ILE A 110 6.74 19.93 -12.16
C ILE A 110 5.38 19.63 -12.77
N TYR A 111 5.36 19.26 -14.05
CA TYR A 111 4.15 18.87 -14.76
C TYR A 111 4.44 17.73 -15.72
N ASP A 112 3.44 16.89 -15.96
CA ASP A 112 3.48 15.85 -16.98
C ASP A 112 2.73 16.27 -18.25
N ILE A 113 3.20 15.76 -19.39
CA ILE A 113 2.63 16.03 -20.71
C ILE A 113 2.67 14.72 -21.49
N TYR A 114 1.56 14.34 -22.11
CA TYR A 114 1.48 13.19 -23.00
C TYR A 114 1.46 13.67 -24.44
N ILE A 115 2.38 13.15 -25.26
CA ILE A 115 2.49 13.50 -26.67
C ILE A 115 2.58 12.27 -27.56
N THR A 116 2.07 12.40 -28.78
CA THR A 116 2.23 11.40 -29.84
C THR A 116 3.66 11.35 -30.36
N LYS A 117 4.03 10.21 -30.96
CA LYS A 117 5.33 10.04 -31.64
C LYS A 117 5.63 11.14 -32.67
N ASP A 118 4.65 11.53 -33.48
CA ASP A 118 4.83 12.56 -34.50
C ASP A 118 5.19 13.92 -33.89
N ASN A 119 4.51 14.28 -32.79
CA ASN A 119 4.82 15.50 -32.04
C ASN A 119 6.17 15.41 -31.33
N LEU A 120 6.57 14.24 -30.81
CA LEU A 120 7.89 14.03 -30.22
C LEU A 120 9.00 14.28 -31.26
N ILE A 121 8.84 13.73 -32.47
CA ILE A 121 9.79 13.92 -33.57
C ILE A 121 9.84 15.39 -33.97
N LYS A 122 8.67 16.04 -34.07
CA LYS A 122 8.58 17.47 -34.43
C LYS A 122 9.29 18.39 -33.43
N TYR A 123 9.13 18.16 -32.13
CA TYR A 123 9.63 19.09 -31.10
C TYR A 123 11.02 18.73 -30.56
N PHE A 124 11.35 17.45 -30.45
CA PHE A 124 12.59 16.97 -29.81
C PHE A 124 13.55 16.28 -30.78
N ASN A 125 13.05 15.79 -31.93
CA ASN A 125 13.83 15.12 -32.97
C ASN A 125 14.87 14.09 -32.45
N PRO A 126 14.44 13.09 -31.64
CA PRO A 126 15.35 12.18 -30.96
C PRO A 126 16.16 11.26 -31.90
N GLU A 127 15.63 10.97 -33.10
CA GLU A 127 16.30 10.12 -34.10
C GLU A 127 17.63 10.71 -34.60
N SER A 128 17.81 12.03 -34.46
CA SER A 128 19.06 12.71 -34.86
C SER A 128 20.19 12.52 -33.85
N TYR A 129 19.89 12.13 -32.60
CA TYR A 129 20.84 12.10 -31.49
C TYR A 129 20.98 10.72 -30.85
N CYS A 130 20.01 9.82 -31.07
CA CYS A 130 20.00 8.51 -30.47
C CYS A 130 19.53 7.43 -31.47
N ASN A 131 20.14 6.24 -31.41
CA ASN A 131 19.61 5.03 -32.06
C ASN A 131 18.41 4.45 -31.29
N VAL A 132 17.51 5.32 -30.81
CA VAL A 132 16.34 4.92 -30.03
C VAL A 132 15.26 4.48 -31.01
N LYS A 133 14.84 3.23 -30.91
CA LYS A 133 13.64 2.78 -31.61
C LYS A 133 12.43 3.37 -30.89
N LEU A 134 11.79 4.33 -31.53
CA LEU A 134 10.51 4.88 -31.07
C LEU A 134 9.39 3.90 -31.44
N ASP A 135 9.15 2.91 -30.60
CA ASP A 135 8.19 1.83 -30.90
C ASP A 135 6.78 2.15 -30.34
N SER A 136 6.70 3.06 -29.37
CA SER A 136 5.46 3.47 -28.72
C SER A 136 4.69 4.55 -29.48
N LYS A 137 3.36 4.57 -29.34
CA LYS A 137 2.48 5.59 -29.94
C LYS A 137 2.47 6.89 -29.15
N VAL A 138 2.58 6.78 -27.82
CA VAL A 138 2.49 7.89 -26.86
C VAL A 138 3.73 7.89 -25.96
N TYR A 139 4.18 9.09 -25.63
CA TYR A 139 5.32 9.35 -24.76
C TYR A 139 4.91 10.29 -23.63
N LYS A 140 5.42 10.01 -22.43
CA LYS A 140 5.26 10.89 -21.28
C LYS A 140 6.47 11.80 -21.17
N ILE A 141 6.23 13.08 -20.94
CA ILE A 141 7.23 14.11 -20.68
C ILE A 141 7.00 14.65 -19.29
N VAL A 142 7.97 14.47 -18.40
CA VAL A 142 8.02 15.17 -17.11
C VAL A 142 8.83 16.45 -17.30
N LYS A 143 8.13 17.58 -17.34
CA LYS A 143 8.70 18.93 -17.49
C LYS A 143 9.00 19.51 -16.11
N ILE A 144 10.27 19.86 -15.88
CA ILE A 144 10.76 20.37 -14.60
C ILE A 144 11.40 21.73 -14.80
N SER A 145 10.90 22.74 -14.09
CA SER A 145 11.46 24.09 -14.10
C SER A 145 12.82 24.15 -13.39
N ASN A 146 13.75 24.91 -13.95
CA ASN A 146 15.05 25.18 -13.31
C ASN A 146 14.88 25.94 -11.98
N ASP A 147 13.80 26.72 -11.82
CA ASP A 147 13.45 27.43 -10.57
C ASP A 147 13.29 26.46 -9.38
N LEU A 148 13.03 25.18 -9.61
CA LEU A 148 12.93 24.18 -8.55
C LEU A 148 14.24 24.02 -7.78
N ASN A 149 15.37 23.96 -8.49
CA ASN A 149 16.66 23.83 -7.83
C ASN A 149 17.04 25.13 -7.11
N ASP A 150 16.66 26.28 -7.68
CA ASP A 150 16.93 27.60 -7.12
C ASP A 150 16.04 27.89 -5.89
N LEU A 151 14.80 27.39 -5.86
CA LEU A 151 13.92 27.42 -4.69
C LEU A 151 14.60 26.76 -3.48
N PHE A 152 15.20 25.58 -3.67
CA PHE A 152 15.90 24.90 -2.59
C PHE A 152 17.16 25.61 -2.13
N ASP A 153 17.77 26.42 -3.00
CA ASP A 153 18.92 27.27 -2.66
C ASP A 153 18.48 28.50 -1.87
N VAL A 154 17.34 29.11 -2.22
CA VAL A 154 16.72 30.21 -1.47
C VAL A 154 16.31 29.76 -0.06
N LEU A 155 15.77 28.54 0.08
CA LEU A 155 15.33 28.01 1.36
C LEU A 155 16.45 27.42 2.23
N LYS A 156 17.74 27.60 1.88
CA LYS A 156 18.87 27.05 2.67
C LYS A 156 19.14 27.75 3.99
N ASP A 157 18.59 28.96 4.18
CA ASP A 157 18.70 29.69 5.44
C ASP A 157 18.23 28.80 6.61
N GLU A 158 18.93 28.86 7.75
CA GLU A 158 18.61 28.06 8.94
C GLU A 158 17.16 28.28 9.38
N ASN A 159 16.67 29.51 9.22
CA ASN A 159 15.30 29.92 9.53
C ASN A 159 14.22 29.22 8.68
N HIS A 160 14.60 28.63 7.54
CA HIS A 160 13.68 28.00 6.59
C HIS A 160 13.97 26.53 6.33
N SER A 161 14.87 25.92 7.10
CA SER A 161 15.26 24.51 6.98
C SER A 161 14.09 23.52 7.03
N VAL A 162 13.11 23.76 7.91
CA VAL A 162 11.88 22.95 8.01
C VAL A 162 11.04 23.03 6.73
N ILE A 163 10.92 24.24 6.17
CA ILE A 163 10.17 24.49 4.93
C ILE A 163 10.85 23.81 3.75
N ARG A 164 12.17 23.96 3.65
CA ARG A 164 13.01 23.31 2.65
C ARG A 164 12.82 21.80 2.67
N ASN A 165 12.90 21.17 3.83
CA ASN A 165 12.76 19.71 3.96
C ASN A 165 11.37 19.23 3.54
N LYS A 166 10.31 19.95 3.88
CA LYS A 166 8.95 19.65 3.42
C LYS A 166 8.80 19.78 1.90
N CYS A 167 9.35 20.84 1.30
CA CYS A 167 9.30 21.04 -0.15
C CYS A 167 10.11 19.96 -0.90
N LEU A 168 11.28 19.58 -0.38
CA LEU A 168 12.07 18.47 -0.91
C LEU A 168 11.30 17.16 -0.86
N HIS A 169 10.65 16.86 0.27
CA HIS A 169 9.83 15.66 0.42
C HIS A 169 8.65 15.66 -0.55
N MET A 170 7.94 16.77 -0.72
CA MET A 170 6.85 16.89 -1.70
C MET A 170 7.34 16.70 -3.13
N SER A 171 8.48 17.30 -3.49
CA SER A 171 9.08 17.13 -4.82
C SER A 171 9.48 15.68 -5.09
N LYS A 172 10.01 15.00 -4.05
CA LYS A 172 10.31 13.58 -4.12
C LYS A 172 9.04 12.75 -4.36
N MET A 173 7.95 13.01 -3.63
CA MET A 173 6.68 12.29 -3.82
C MET A 173 6.12 12.48 -5.24
N ILE A 174 6.12 13.72 -5.75
CA ILE A 174 5.68 14.00 -7.13
C ILE A 174 6.57 13.23 -8.11
N LEU A 175 7.89 13.36 -8.01
CA LEU A 175 8.80 12.69 -8.95
C LEU A 175 8.80 11.15 -8.84
N GLU A 176 8.55 10.59 -7.65
CA GLU A 176 8.39 9.15 -7.44
C GLU A 176 7.17 8.60 -8.19
N ASP A 177 6.06 9.33 -8.15
CA ASP A 177 4.82 9.00 -8.88
C ASP A 177 5.02 9.20 -10.39
N GLU A 178 5.60 10.33 -10.79
CA GLU A 178 5.77 10.66 -12.21
C GLU A 178 6.72 9.71 -12.95
N LEU A 179 7.75 9.21 -12.27
CA LEU A 179 8.80 8.33 -12.81
C LEU A 179 8.66 6.89 -12.34
N GLU A 180 7.46 6.45 -11.93
CA GLU A 180 7.24 5.11 -11.42
C GLU A 180 7.72 4.03 -12.42
N THR A 181 8.45 3.02 -11.94
CA THR A 181 8.96 1.87 -12.71
C THR A 181 10.05 2.15 -13.76
N ILE A 182 10.36 3.43 -14.06
CA ILE A 182 11.30 3.81 -15.11
C ILE A 182 12.76 3.76 -14.62
N LEU A 183 13.67 3.34 -15.51
CA LEU A 183 15.11 3.29 -15.26
C LEU A 183 15.89 4.29 -16.12
N PRO A 184 17.10 4.71 -15.71
CA PRO A 184 17.93 5.67 -16.46
C PRO A 184 18.27 5.25 -17.89
N GLY A 185 18.24 3.95 -18.21
CA GLY A 185 18.43 3.44 -19.57
C GLY A 185 17.31 3.76 -20.55
N GLU A 186 16.14 4.11 -20.03
CA GLU A 186 14.89 4.27 -20.79
C GLU A 186 14.53 5.75 -21.00
N LEU A 187 15.37 6.66 -20.51
CA LEU A 187 15.11 8.10 -20.49
C LEU A 187 15.82 8.83 -21.62
N LEU A 188 15.13 9.81 -22.19
CA LEU A 188 15.72 10.89 -22.95
C LEU A 188 15.62 12.18 -22.16
N VAL A 189 16.72 12.95 -22.10
CA VAL A 189 16.74 14.20 -21.37
C VAL A 189 17.02 15.35 -22.33
N TYR A 190 16.17 16.37 -22.26
CA TYR A 190 16.32 17.60 -23.02
C TYR A 190 16.31 18.79 -22.07
N TYR A 191 16.86 19.92 -22.50
CA TYR A 191 16.78 21.16 -21.73
C TYR A 191 16.62 22.37 -22.62
N ASP A 192 16.01 23.41 -22.06
CA ASP A 192 16.03 24.77 -22.57
C ASP A 192 16.54 25.73 -21.47
N LEU A 193 16.39 27.04 -21.69
CA LEU A 193 16.84 28.07 -20.75
C LEU A 193 16.13 27.99 -19.38
N THR A 194 14.89 27.50 -19.37
CA THR A 194 13.96 27.58 -18.24
C THR A 194 13.59 26.22 -17.65
N HIS A 195 13.63 25.16 -18.44
CA HIS A 195 13.17 23.83 -18.05
C HIS A 195 14.14 22.74 -18.51
N PHE A 196 14.05 21.58 -17.88
CA PHE A 196 14.51 20.33 -18.45
C PHE A 196 13.35 19.33 -18.51
N TYR A 197 13.45 18.42 -19.47
CA TYR A 197 12.40 17.50 -19.88
C TYR A 197 12.94 16.08 -19.78
N ILE A 198 12.25 15.23 -19.03
CA ILE A 198 12.53 13.79 -18.95
C ILE A 198 11.45 13.08 -19.77
N ILE A 199 11.86 12.36 -20.81
CA ILE A 199 10.95 11.73 -21.77
C ILE A 199 11.15 10.22 -21.74
N PHE A 200 10.06 9.48 -21.70
CA PHE A 200 10.05 8.01 -21.76
C PHE A 200 8.76 7.48 -22.36
N GLU A 201 8.78 6.20 -22.75
CA GLU A 201 7.64 5.52 -23.36
C GLU A 201 6.51 5.31 -22.36
N CYS A 202 5.28 5.55 -22.80
CA CYS A 202 4.07 5.27 -22.02
C CYS A 202 3.26 4.17 -22.70
N PHE A 203 2.89 3.15 -21.93
CA PHE A 203 2.18 1.96 -22.43
C PHE A 203 0.67 2.00 -22.15
N GLU A 204 0.17 3.06 -21.51
CA GLU A 204 -1.24 3.24 -21.14
C GLU A 204 -1.91 4.31 -22.01
N ASP A 205 -3.21 4.15 -22.25
CA ASP A 205 -4.02 5.11 -23.01
C ASP A 205 -4.38 6.31 -22.12
N TYR A 206 -3.57 7.37 -22.16
CA TYR A 206 -3.84 8.64 -21.50
C TYR A 206 -4.49 9.67 -22.43
N ASP A 207 -5.28 10.58 -21.85
CA ASP A 207 -5.79 11.75 -22.55
C ASP A 207 -4.61 12.66 -22.98
N LEU A 208 -4.52 12.90 -24.28
CA LEU A 208 -3.48 13.72 -24.90
C LEU A 208 -3.63 15.20 -24.51
N ASN A 209 -2.56 15.79 -23.97
CA ASN A 209 -2.50 17.21 -23.60
C ASN A 209 -1.49 17.94 -24.51
N GLU A 210 -1.75 17.95 -25.81
CA GLU A 210 -0.80 18.33 -26.88
C GLU A 210 -0.59 19.83 -27.10
N ASP A 211 -1.36 20.71 -26.43
CA ASP A 211 -1.35 22.17 -26.64
C ASP A 211 -0.15 22.90 -25.98
N GLN A 212 1.01 22.25 -25.91
CA GLN A 212 2.23 22.88 -25.38
C GLN A 212 3.24 23.23 -26.46
N TYR A 213 3.63 24.50 -26.50
CA TYR A 213 4.74 24.98 -27.32
C TYR A 213 6.07 24.69 -26.62
N PHE A 214 6.92 23.91 -27.26
CA PHE A 214 8.30 23.68 -26.84
C PHE A 214 9.23 24.66 -27.56
N SER A 215 10.06 25.37 -26.81
CA SER A 215 11.08 26.28 -27.36
C SER A 215 12.24 25.48 -27.97
N SER A 216 13.32 26.15 -28.41
CA SER A 216 14.52 25.47 -28.92
C SER A 216 15.17 24.61 -27.82
N VAL A 217 14.80 23.33 -27.78
CA VAL A 217 15.32 22.35 -26.82
C VAL A 217 16.59 21.69 -27.33
N SER A 218 17.52 21.43 -26.42
CA SER A 218 18.79 20.73 -26.70
C SER A 218 18.81 19.38 -26.02
N PHE A 219 19.24 18.34 -26.74
CA PHE A 219 19.46 17.02 -26.16
C PHE A 219 20.65 17.04 -25.19
N VAL A 220 20.50 16.38 -24.05
CA VAL A 220 21.58 16.14 -23.09
C VAL A 220 21.60 14.68 -22.64
N ASN A 221 22.80 14.19 -22.34
CA ASN A 221 22.95 12.87 -21.74
C ASN A 221 22.24 12.84 -20.38
N ARG A 222 21.67 11.68 -20.01
CA ARG A 222 21.06 11.41 -18.69
C ARG A 222 21.95 11.82 -17.50
N ASP A 223 23.27 11.78 -17.64
CA ASP A 223 24.23 12.26 -16.63
C ASP A 223 24.02 13.73 -16.24
N PHE A 224 23.30 14.50 -17.06
CA PHE A 224 22.84 15.85 -16.72
C PHE A 224 22.01 15.89 -15.44
N LEU A 225 21.20 14.86 -15.14
CA LEU A 225 20.41 14.79 -13.91
C LEU A 225 21.31 14.74 -12.67
N SER A 226 22.48 14.11 -12.78
CA SER A 226 23.50 14.03 -11.73
C SER A 226 24.14 15.38 -11.40
N ASN A 227 24.07 16.35 -12.32
CA ASN A 227 24.58 17.71 -12.13
C ASN A 227 23.59 18.63 -11.38
N LYS A 228 22.33 18.20 -11.17
CA LYS A 228 21.32 18.99 -10.45
C LYS A 228 21.52 18.89 -8.94
N LYS A 229 22.17 19.89 -8.34
CA LYS A 229 22.66 19.90 -6.95
C LYS A 229 21.66 19.35 -5.91
N ASN A 230 20.44 19.88 -5.86
CA ASN A 230 19.44 19.48 -4.85
C ASN A 230 18.58 18.29 -5.29
N LEU A 231 18.47 18.02 -6.60
CA LEU A 231 17.59 16.98 -7.15
C LEU A 231 18.28 15.64 -7.40
N LYS A 232 19.62 15.61 -7.56
CA LYS A 232 20.35 14.39 -7.91
C LYS A 232 20.08 13.21 -6.96
N ASN A 233 20.00 13.46 -5.64
CA ASN A 233 19.75 12.41 -4.66
C ASN A 233 18.31 11.89 -4.74
N ILE A 234 17.35 12.76 -5.07
CA ILE A 234 15.96 12.37 -5.31
C ILE A 234 15.92 11.40 -6.50
N PHE A 235 16.57 11.74 -7.62
CA PHE A 235 16.64 10.85 -8.79
C PHE A 235 17.35 9.53 -8.46
N TYR A 236 18.47 9.55 -7.73
CA TYR A 236 19.16 8.32 -7.35
C TYR A 236 18.30 7.40 -6.48
N GLU A 237 17.55 7.95 -5.53
CA GLU A 237 16.62 7.17 -4.71
C GLU A 237 15.49 6.58 -5.53
N ILE A 238 14.84 7.38 -6.39
CA ILE A 238 13.78 6.92 -7.30
C ILE A 238 14.27 5.76 -8.15
N PHE A 239 15.37 5.96 -8.89
CA PHE A 239 15.87 4.94 -9.80
C PHE A 239 16.37 3.69 -9.08
N LYS A 240 16.90 3.81 -7.87
CA LYS A 240 17.29 2.65 -7.07
C LYS A 240 16.07 1.86 -6.59
N ASN A 241 14.99 2.54 -6.20
CA ASN A 241 13.74 1.89 -5.83
C ASN A 241 13.10 1.21 -7.04
N ASN A 242 13.02 1.90 -8.18
CA ASN A 242 12.53 1.34 -9.43
C ASN A 242 13.35 0.12 -9.87
N LEU A 243 14.68 0.15 -9.68
CA LEU A 243 15.56 -0.98 -9.97
C LEU A 243 15.22 -2.22 -9.13
N ILE A 244 14.89 -2.03 -7.86
CA ILE A 244 14.45 -3.12 -6.97
C ILE A 244 13.12 -3.69 -7.47
N THR A 245 12.14 -2.84 -7.78
CA THR A 245 10.85 -3.27 -8.33
C THR A 245 11.04 -4.06 -9.63
N ARG A 246 11.84 -3.52 -10.55
CA ARG A 246 12.09 -4.13 -11.86
C ARG A 246 12.84 -5.46 -11.77
N LEU A 247 13.77 -5.57 -10.83
CA LEU A 247 14.48 -6.81 -10.54
C LEU A 247 13.50 -7.93 -10.15
N LEU A 248 12.53 -7.64 -9.28
CA LEU A 248 11.51 -8.60 -8.85
C LEU A 248 10.50 -8.91 -9.96
N GLU A 249 10.31 -7.97 -10.89
CA GLU A 249 9.39 -8.14 -12.01
C GLU A 249 9.95 -8.99 -13.15
N ASN A 250 11.17 -8.68 -13.58
CA ASN A 250 11.84 -9.24 -14.74
C ASN A 250 12.95 -10.20 -14.32
N SER A 251 12.58 -11.47 -14.15
CA SER A 251 13.52 -12.58 -13.98
C SER A 251 14.34 -12.80 -15.25
N GLY A 252 15.45 -12.06 -15.44
CA GLY A 252 16.53 -12.48 -16.34
C GLY A 252 17.01 -11.54 -17.45
N LYS A 253 16.81 -10.21 -17.39
CA LYS A 253 17.52 -9.27 -18.29
C LYS A 253 18.53 -8.41 -17.51
N ASN A 254 19.78 -8.84 -17.42
CA ASN A 254 20.81 -8.12 -16.64
C ASN A 254 21.22 -6.75 -17.22
N ASN A 255 20.84 -6.43 -18.46
CA ASN A 255 21.29 -5.19 -19.12
C ASN A 255 20.84 -3.93 -18.36
N PHE A 256 19.60 -3.92 -17.83
CA PHE A 256 19.11 -2.75 -17.10
C PHE A 256 19.84 -2.52 -15.77
N LEU A 257 20.35 -3.59 -15.12
CA LEU A 257 21.14 -3.48 -13.89
C LEU A 257 22.48 -2.80 -14.17
N VAL A 258 23.16 -3.21 -15.24
CA VAL A 258 24.46 -2.63 -15.64
C VAL A 258 24.29 -1.16 -16.00
N ASP A 259 23.34 -0.84 -16.88
CA ASP A 259 23.11 0.54 -17.34
C ASP A 259 22.71 1.48 -16.19
N THR A 260 21.89 1.01 -15.26
CA THR A 260 21.46 1.78 -14.09
C THR A 260 22.59 1.92 -13.07
N ASN A 261 23.40 0.88 -12.85
CA ASN A 261 24.53 0.96 -11.93
C ASN A 261 25.64 1.88 -12.46
N ASP A 262 25.85 1.92 -13.78
CA ASP A 262 26.76 2.87 -14.42
C ASP A 262 26.32 4.32 -14.19
N PHE A 263 25.01 4.60 -14.20
CA PHE A 263 24.48 5.92 -13.84
C PHE A 263 24.79 6.31 -12.38
N PHE A 264 24.87 5.33 -11.48
CA PHE A 264 25.23 5.57 -10.07
C PHE A 264 26.74 5.69 -9.81
N LYS A 265 27.60 5.60 -10.85
CA LYS A 265 29.06 5.59 -10.68
C LYS A 265 29.55 6.82 -9.90
N ASN A 266 30.47 6.59 -8.96
CA ASN A 266 31.03 7.59 -8.04
C ASN A 266 30.02 8.19 -7.04
N THR A 267 28.91 7.51 -6.78
CA THR A 267 27.91 7.93 -5.77
C THR A 267 27.76 6.87 -4.68
N GLU A 268 27.13 7.22 -3.55
CA GLU A 268 26.78 6.25 -2.50
C GLU A 268 25.73 5.21 -2.95
N TYR A 269 25.06 5.45 -4.07
CA TYR A 269 24.05 4.56 -4.62
C TYR A 269 24.67 3.46 -5.49
N PHE A 270 25.95 3.58 -5.85
CA PHE A 270 26.69 2.60 -6.65
C PHE A 270 26.71 1.22 -5.98
N ILE A 271 26.36 0.20 -6.75
CA ILE A 271 26.33 -1.19 -6.31
C ILE A 271 27.68 -1.81 -6.66
N THR A 272 28.53 -2.00 -5.63
CA THR A 272 29.87 -2.57 -5.78
C THR A 272 29.83 -4.08 -6.05
N ASP A 273 28.95 -4.80 -5.34
CA ASP A 273 28.72 -6.23 -5.53
C ASP A 273 27.24 -6.45 -5.88
N ILE A 274 26.98 -6.65 -7.18
CA ILE A 274 25.63 -6.81 -7.72
C ILE A 274 24.97 -8.06 -7.15
N ASN A 275 25.69 -9.18 -7.05
CA ASN A 275 25.13 -10.44 -6.59
C ASN A 275 24.73 -10.37 -5.11
N GLU A 276 25.58 -9.77 -4.27
CA GLU A 276 25.26 -9.56 -2.86
C GLU A 276 24.09 -8.58 -2.67
N TRP A 277 24.02 -7.52 -3.48
CA TRP A 277 22.92 -6.56 -3.43
C TRP A 277 21.58 -7.17 -3.88
N ILE A 278 21.58 -7.96 -4.97
CA ILE A 278 20.39 -8.71 -5.40
C ILE A 278 19.95 -9.64 -4.27
N LEU A 279 20.88 -10.38 -3.66
CA LEU A 279 20.55 -11.27 -2.54
C LEU A 279 19.92 -10.50 -1.37
N ASP A 280 20.43 -9.33 -1.01
CA ASP A 280 19.84 -8.50 0.05
C ASP A 280 18.42 -8.03 -0.30
N CYS A 281 18.17 -7.66 -1.56
CA CYS A 281 16.84 -7.28 -2.04
C CYS A 281 15.85 -8.45 -1.95
N LEU A 282 16.23 -9.62 -2.46
CA LEU A 282 15.42 -10.84 -2.38
C LEU A 282 15.12 -11.23 -0.94
N MET A 283 16.12 -11.17 -0.05
CA MET A 283 15.97 -11.51 1.35
C MET A 283 14.98 -10.58 2.06
N LYS A 284 15.04 -9.27 1.78
CA LYS A 284 14.06 -8.30 2.31
C LYS A 284 12.65 -8.61 1.81
N GLU A 285 12.51 -8.85 0.51
CA GLU A 285 11.21 -9.15 -0.11
C GLU A 285 10.59 -10.44 0.46
N ILE A 286 11.36 -11.52 0.56
CA ILE A 286 10.90 -12.79 1.17
C ILE A 286 10.46 -12.58 2.62
N ILE A 287 11.18 -11.75 3.39
CA ILE A 287 10.78 -11.42 4.77
C ILE A 287 9.47 -10.64 4.78
N ILE A 288 9.28 -9.67 3.88
CA ILE A 288 8.05 -8.89 3.76
C ILE A 288 6.87 -9.81 3.43
N ILE A 289 7.00 -10.65 2.40
CA ILE A 289 5.97 -11.62 1.99
C ILE A 289 5.62 -12.57 3.14
N SER A 290 6.62 -13.02 3.91
CA SER A 290 6.38 -13.93 5.05
C SER A 290 5.60 -13.30 6.21
N LYS A 291 5.55 -11.96 6.28
CA LYS A 291 4.88 -11.19 7.33
C LYS A 291 3.60 -10.50 6.85
N SER A 292 3.37 -10.42 5.54
CA SER A 292 2.22 -9.71 4.99
C SER A 292 0.92 -10.45 5.31
N LYS A 293 -0.15 -9.68 5.50
CA LYS A 293 -1.51 -10.24 5.57
C LYS A 293 -1.82 -10.93 4.25
N LYS A 294 -2.43 -12.11 4.31
CA LYS A 294 -2.81 -12.88 3.12
C LYS A 294 -3.88 -12.12 2.33
N SER A 295 -3.59 -11.87 1.06
CA SER A 295 -4.42 -11.11 0.13
C SER A 295 -5.63 -11.90 -0.36
N GLY A 296 -5.55 -13.23 -0.38
CA GLY A 296 -6.55 -14.11 -1.00
C GLY A 296 -6.57 -14.07 -2.52
N LYS A 297 -5.69 -13.28 -3.16
CA LYS A 297 -5.55 -13.21 -4.61
C LYS A 297 -4.85 -14.46 -5.14
N LEU A 298 -5.28 -14.92 -6.31
CA LEU A 298 -4.79 -16.13 -6.94
C LEU A 298 -4.16 -15.83 -8.30
N VAL A 299 -3.07 -16.51 -8.60
CA VAL A 299 -2.30 -16.38 -9.84
C VAL A 299 -2.17 -17.74 -10.49
N LYS A 300 -2.31 -17.82 -11.82
CA LYS A 300 -2.13 -19.09 -12.55
C LYS A 300 -0.69 -19.56 -12.44
N ILE A 301 -0.49 -20.85 -12.18
CA ILE A 301 0.85 -21.41 -11.99
C ILE A 301 1.69 -21.47 -13.28
N ASN A 302 1.03 -21.53 -14.45
CA ASN A 302 1.69 -21.60 -15.76
C ASN A 302 2.11 -20.22 -16.30
N ASN A 303 2.30 -19.25 -15.40
CA ASN A 303 2.77 -17.92 -15.75
C ASN A 303 4.22 -17.98 -16.28
N GLU A 304 4.46 -17.32 -17.42
CA GLU A 304 5.76 -17.31 -18.11
C GLU A 304 6.92 -16.87 -17.21
N ARG A 305 6.66 -15.96 -16.25
CA ARG A 305 7.69 -15.40 -15.36
C ARG A 305 8.30 -16.41 -14.38
N ILE A 306 7.59 -17.51 -14.11
CA ILE A 306 8.06 -18.63 -13.27
C ILE A 306 8.21 -19.93 -14.06
N ALA A 307 8.15 -19.87 -15.40
CA ALA A 307 8.21 -21.05 -16.25
C ALA A 307 9.51 -21.87 -16.05
N SER A 308 10.63 -21.22 -15.74
CA SER A 308 11.90 -21.91 -15.41
C SER A 308 11.78 -22.87 -14.24
N LEU A 309 10.91 -22.59 -13.26
CA LEU A 309 10.68 -23.41 -12.08
C LEU A 309 9.67 -24.53 -12.32
N THR A 310 8.71 -24.33 -13.25
CA THR A 310 7.57 -25.24 -13.43
C THR A 310 7.67 -26.12 -14.68
N LYS A 311 8.44 -25.72 -15.70
CA LYS A 311 8.49 -26.38 -17.02
C LYS A 311 8.97 -27.84 -16.98
N GLN A 312 9.73 -28.22 -15.96
CA GLN A 312 10.23 -29.59 -15.79
C GLN A 312 9.24 -30.52 -15.05
N ILE A 313 8.13 -29.97 -14.53
CA ILE A 313 7.13 -30.71 -13.77
C ILE A 313 5.93 -30.99 -14.68
N ASP A 314 5.52 -32.26 -14.77
CA ASP A 314 4.31 -32.62 -15.52
C ASP A 314 3.09 -31.86 -14.92
N PRO A 315 2.32 -31.12 -15.75
CA PRO A 315 1.21 -30.27 -15.30
C PRO A 315 0.19 -31.01 -14.44
N LYS A 316 0.03 -32.32 -14.57
CA LYS A 316 -0.91 -33.09 -13.75
C LYS A 316 -0.57 -33.10 -12.25
N PHE A 317 0.68 -32.78 -11.89
CA PHE A 317 1.17 -32.72 -10.50
C PHE A 317 1.16 -31.31 -9.90
N LEU A 318 0.75 -30.31 -10.68
CA LEU A 318 0.64 -28.93 -10.24
C LEU A 318 -0.84 -28.52 -10.16
N PRO A 319 -1.21 -27.67 -9.18
CA PRO A 319 -2.54 -27.05 -9.15
C PRO A 319 -2.67 -26.02 -10.29
N GLU A 320 -3.89 -25.57 -10.60
CA GLU A 320 -4.09 -24.55 -11.64
C GLU A 320 -3.66 -23.16 -11.18
N TYR A 321 -3.92 -22.83 -9.91
CA TYR A 321 -3.63 -21.55 -9.28
C TYR A 321 -2.75 -21.72 -8.05
N VAL A 322 -2.06 -20.65 -7.67
CA VAL A 322 -1.34 -20.47 -6.40
C VAL A 322 -1.71 -19.13 -5.80
N SER A 323 -1.40 -18.91 -4.52
CA SER A 323 -1.54 -17.58 -3.93
C SER A 323 -0.60 -16.55 -4.56
N ASP A 324 -0.97 -15.28 -4.51
CA ASP A 324 -0.09 -14.16 -4.88
C ASP A 324 1.21 -14.16 -4.05
N GLU A 325 1.11 -14.48 -2.76
CA GLU A 325 2.28 -14.54 -1.87
C GLU A 325 3.26 -15.63 -2.32
N LEU A 326 2.76 -16.83 -2.65
CA LEU A 326 3.60 -17.89 -3.18
C LEU A 326 4.15 -17.50 -4.56
N PHE A 327 3.34 -16.88 -5.43
CA PHE A 327 3.81 -16.43 -6.74
C PHE A 327 4.99 -15.46 -6.61
N ARG A 328 4.88 -14.44 -5.74
CA ARG A 328 5.98 -13.50 -5.45
C ARG A 328 7.19 -14.19 -4.83
N PHE A 329 6.98 -15.16 -3.95
CA PHE A 329 8.06 -15.98 -3.40
C PHE A 329 8.78 -16.78 -4.50
N LEU A 330 8.04 -17.37 -5.44
CA LEU A 330 8.60 -18.12 -6.57
C LEU A 330 9.40 -17.22 -7.52
N LEU A 331 8.97 -15.97 -7.76
CA LEU A 331 9.76 -14.99 -8.50
C LEU A 331 11.11 -14.72 -7.82
N CYS A 332 11.09 -14.52 -6.50
CA CYS A 332 12.33 -14.33 -5.73
C CYS A 332 13.25 -15.56 -5.83
N MET A 333 12.69 -16.77 -5.73
CA MET A 333 13.45 -18.00 -5.84
C MET A 333 14.01 -18.24 -7.24
N ASN A 334 13.30 -17.81 -8.27
CA ASN A 334 13.80 -17.88 -9.65
C ASN A 334 15.09 -17.07 -9.81
N ILE A 335 15.11 -15.84 -9.27
CA ILE A 335 16.30 -14.97 -9.27
C ILE A 335 17.38 -15.56 -8.35
N TYR A 336 17.00 -16.02 -7.15
CA TYR A 336 17.93 -16.63 -6.19
C TYR A 336 18.78 -17.76 -6.81
N ASN A 337 18.17 -18.60 -7.64
CA ASN A 337 18.85 -19.71 -8.30
C ASN A 337 19.87 -19.28 -9.38
N THR A 338 19.87 -18.00 -9.79
CA THR A 338 20.81 -17.45 -10.78
C THR A 338 21.96 -16.66 -10.17
N ILE A 339 21.93 -16.37 -8.86
CA ILE A 339 22.93 -15.55 -8.20
C ILE A 339 24.16 -16.39 -7.82
N GLU A 340 25.34 -15.83 -7.98
CA GLU A 340 26.58 -16.38 -7.44
C GLU A 340 27.03 -15.59 -6.20
N SER A 341 26.74 -16.12 -5.01
CA SER A 341 27.09 -15.48 -3.72
C SER A 341 27.59 -16.49 -2.69
N LYS A 342 28.57 -16.09 -1.88
CA LYS A 342 29.07 -16.90 -0.75
C LYS A 342 28.07 -16.98 0.40
N ARG A 343 27.10 -16.07 0.46
CA ARG A 343 26.07 -15.99 1.51
C ARG A 343 24.86 -16.89 1.25
N LEU A 344 24.74 -17.50 0.06
CA LEU A 344 23.61 -18.37 -0.32
C LEU A 344 23.28 -19.43 0.74
N PRO A 345 24.24 -20.19 1.33
CA PRO A 345 23.91 -21.22 2.31
C PRO A 345 23.31 -20.65 3.61
N LYS A 346 23.71 -19.43 4.00
CA LYS A 346 23.15 -18.74 5.17
C LYS A 346 21.78 -18.15 4.84
N ALA A 347 21.64 -17.58 3.65
CA ALA A 347 20.38 -17.04 3.13
C ALA A 347 19.30 -18.14 3.05
N LEU A 348 19.64 -19.32 2.53
CA LEU A 348 18.70 -20.44 2.39
C LEU A 348 18.03 -20.82 3.73
N LYS A 349 18.79 -20.83 4.84
CA LYS A 349 18.23 -21.10 6.18
C LYS A 349 17.19 -20.06 6.60
N ILE A 350 17.36 -18.81 6.19
CA ILE A 350 16.42 -17.72 6.49
C ILE A 350 15.20 -17.84 5.57
N ILE A 351 15.41 -18.12 4.28
CA ILE A 351 14.36 -18.37 3.30
C ILE A 351 13.46 -19.51 3.75
N GLU A 352 14.01 -20.64 4.18
CA GLU A 352 13.25 -21.80 4.68
C GLU A 352 12.38 -21.45 5.88
N ARG A 353 12.90 -20.63 6.82
CA ARG A 353 12.14 -20.15 7.98
C ARG A 353 11.02 -19.18 7.57
N ALA A 354 11.29 -18.28 6.63
CA ALA A 354 10.30 -17.34 6.11
C ALA A 354 9.20 -18.06 5.34
N LEU A 355 9.57 -19.05 4.52
CA LEU A 355 8.64 -19.92 3.80
C LEU A 355 7.71 -20.66 4.75
N PHE A 356 8.24 -21.26 5.83
CA PHE A 356 7.40 -21.94 6.81
C PHE A 356 6.40 -21.00 7.49
N LYS A 357 6.80 -19.77 7.83
CA LYS A 357 5.89 -18.75 8.37
C LYS A 357 4.82 -18.34 7.36
N MET A 358 5.20 -18.23 6.09
CA MET A 358 4.28 -17.90 5.00
C MET A 358 3.19 -18.97 4.83
N MET A 359 3.47 -20.23 5.17
CA MET A 359 2.53 -21.35 5.01
C MET A 359 1.38 -21.38 6.02
N ASN A 360 1.30 -20.42 6.94
CA ASN A 360 0.18 -20.32 7.89
C ASN A 360 -1.03 -19.62 7.25
N TYR A 361 -1.83 -20.37 6.49
CA TYR A 361 -3.08 -19.92 5.88
C TYR A 361 -4.31 -20.28 6.72
N GLU A 362 -5.28 -19.37 6.77
CA GLU A 362 -6.64 -19.63 7.28
C GLU A 362 -7.48 -20.39 6.26
N ASP A 363 -7.34 -20.03 4.97
CA ASP A 363 -7.93 -20.79 3.87
C ASP A 363 -7.15 -22.08 3.65
N THR A 364 -7.81 -23.19 3.96
CA THR A 364 -7.20 -24.52 3.92
C THR A 364 -6.92 -24.99 2.49
N PHE A 365 -7.71 -24.56 1.50
CA PHE A 365 -7.46 -24.89 0.09
C PHE A 365 -6.21 -24.18 -0.42
N ILE A 366 -6.07 -22.88 -0.12
CA ILE A 366 -4.85 -22.13 -0.47
C ILE A 366 -3.63 -22.73 0.23
N GLY A 367 -3.73 -23.03 1.53
CA GLY A 367 -2.65 -23.67 2.28
C GLY A 367 -2.22 -25.03 1.71
N PHE A 368 -3.18 -25.87 1.32
CA PHE A 368 -2.91 -27.15 0.64
C PHE A 368 -2.21 -26.95 -0.72
N THR A 369 -2.70 -25.99 -1.50
CA THR A 369 -2.21 -25.68 -2.85
C THR A 369 -0.76 -25.22 -2.83
N ASP A 370 -0.46 -24.24 -1.97
CA ASP A 370 0.85 -23.64 -1.88
C ASP A 370 1.89 -24.62 -1.33
N SER A 371 1.53 -25.37 -0.28
CA SER A 371 2.40 -26.39 0.29
C SER A 371 2.68 -27.52 -0.71
N THR A 372 1.67 -27.95 -1.47
CA THR A 372 1.83 -28.94 -2.55
C THR A 372 2.78 -28.44 -3.64
N THR A 373 2.63 -27.18 -4.05
CA THR A 373 3.48 -26.57 -5.08
C THR A 373 4.94 -26.50 -4.64
N ILE A 374 5.21 -26.07 -3.40
CA ILE A 374 6.56 -26.02 -2.86
C ILE A 374 7.22 -27.40 -2.79
N LEU A 375 6.48 -28.42 -2.34
CA LEU A 375 6.99 -29.80 -2.27
C LEU A 375 7.38 -30.35 -3.65
N ARG A 376 6.77 -29.82 -4.73
CA ARG A 376 7.08 -30.21 -6.12
C ARG A 376 8.24 -29.42 -6.71
N ILE A 377 8.26 -28.11 -6.51
CA ILE A 377 9.27 -27.22 -7.12
C ILE A 377 10.62 -27.33 -6.41
N PHE A 378 10.64 -27.49 -5.09
CA PHE A 378 11.87 -27.47 -4.30
C PHE A 378 12.08 -28.75 -3.47
N PRO A 379 12.22 -29.93 -4.08
CA PRO A 379 12.30 -31.22 -3.37
C PRO A 379 13.53 -31.38 -2.45
N HIS A 380 14.49 -30.45 -2.50
CA HIS A 380 15.75 -30.52 -1.75
C HIS A 380 15.79 -29.64 -0.49
N MET A 381 14.75 -28.84 -0.22
CA MET A 381 14.73 -27.98 0.98
C MET A 381 14.63 -28.80 2.27
N LYS A 382 15.30 -28.36 3.34
CA LYS A 382 15.29 -29.05 4.64
C LYS A 382 13.97 -28.87 5.39
N ILE A 383 13.18 -27.86 5.03
CA ILE A 383 11.90 -27.53 5.66
C ILE A 383 10.71 -28.38 5.15
N LEU A 384 10.94 -29.21 4.12
CA LEU A 384 9.87 -29.99 3.49
C LEU A 384 9.13 -30.95 4.44
N PRO A 385 9.78 -31.63 5.42
CA PRO A 385 9.04 -32.47 6.36
C PRO A 385 7.98 -31.69 7.13
N GLN A 386 8.28 -30.47 7.58
CA GLN A 386 7.30 -29.62 8.27
C GLN A 386 6.20 -29.14 7.32
N ILE A 387 6.54 -28.79 6.07
CA ILE A 387 5.55 -28.40 5.05
C ILE A 387 4.64 -29.58 4.68
N SER A 388 5.16 -30.80 4.63
CA SER A 388 4.37 -32.01 4.37
C SER A 388 3.34 -32.25 5.46
N VAL A 389 3.72 -32.10 6.74
CA VAL A 389 2.80 -32.19 7.88
C VAL A 389 1.71 -31.11 7.79
N LEU A 390 2.06 -29.88 7.42
CA LEU A 390 1.07 -28.82 7.21
C LEU A 390 0.12 -29.13 6.05
N ARG A 391 0.63 -29.63 4.93
CA ARG A 391 -0.19 -30.05 3.78
C ARG A 391 -1.20 -31.12 4.19
N GLU A 392 -0.76 -32.11 4.95
CA GLU A 392 -1.62 -33.19 5.44
C GLU A 392 -2.67 -32.70 6.43
N LYS A 393 -2.31 -31.75 7.31
CA LYS A 393 -3.28 -31.05 8.16
C LYS A 393 -4.34 -30.33 7.32
N TYR A 394 -3.92 -29.57 6.30
CA TYR A 394 -4.86 -28.87 5.41
C TYR A 394 -5.77 -29.84 4.66
N TYR A 395 -5.22 -30.95 4.16
CA TYR A 395 -5.99 -32.02 3.55
C TYR A 395 -7.11 -32.51 4.48
N CYS A 396 -6.77 -32.90 5.71
CA CYS A 396 -7.73 -33.40 6.69
C CYS A 396 -8.80 -32.35 7.03
N GLU A 397 -8.40 -31.08 7.20
CA GLU A 397 -9.34 -29.99 7.50
C GLU A 397 -10.30 -29.69 6.33
N ILE A 398 -9.80 -29.73 5.09
CA ILE A 398 -10.63 -29.58 3.89
C ILE A 398 -11.72 -30.66 3.88
N ILE A 399 -11.33 -31.93 4.02
CA ILE A 399 -12.28 -33.06 3.96
C ILE A 399 -13.28 -32.96 5.12
N LYS A 400 -12.82 -32.65 6.34
CA LYS A 400 -13.68 -32.49 7.52
C LYS A 400 -14.73 -31.39 7.33
N LYS A 401 -14.32 -30.17 6.99
CA LYS A 401 -15.25 -29.04 6.76
C LYS A 401 -16.22 -29.33 5.62
N SER A 402 -15.72 -29.94 4.55
CA SER A 402 -16.52 -30.28 3.36
C SER A 402 -17.55 -31.38 3.62
N THR A 403 -17.44 -32.17 4.69
CA THR A 403 -18.34 -33.31 4.97
C THR A 403 -19.15 -33.16 6.26
N GLU A 404 -18.89 -32.13 7.06
CA GLU A 404 -19.65 -31.77 8.27
C GLU A 404 -21.17 -31.66 8.00
N LEU A 405 -22.01 -32.25 8.83
CA LEU A 405 -23.46 -32.14 8.66
C LEU A 405 -23.98 -30.99 9.50
N THR A 406 -24.48 -29.93 8.86
CA THR A 406 -25.07 -28.76 9.53
C THR A 406 -26.60 -28.79 9.53
N ILE A 407 -27.21 -29.78 8.87
CA ILE A 407 -28.66 -29.98 8.79
C ILE A 407 -29.07 -31.32 9.41
N SER A 408 -30.34 -31.44 9.80
CA SER A 408 -30.87 -32.64 10.41
C SER A 408 -31.27 -33.66 9.35
N LEU A 409 -30.92 -34.94 9.55
CA LEU A 409 -31.42 -36.02 8.68
C LEU A 409 -32.95 -36.20 8.75
N GLN A 410 -33.63 -35.54 9.70
CA GLN A 410 -35.10 -35.53 9.78
C GLN A 410 -35.76 -34.47 8.88
N ASP A 411 -34.98 -33.59 8.24
CA ASP A 411 -35.49 -32.58 7.31
C ASP A 411 -36.18 -33.23 6.09
N SER A 412 -36.83 -32.43 5.24
CA SER A 412 -37.49 -32.96 4.05
C SER A 412 -36.49 -33.55 3.05
N LEU A 413 -36.89 -34.61 2.33
CA LEU A 413 -36.05 -35.26 1.32
C LEU A 413 -35.50 -34.27 0.28
N MET A 414 -36.32 -33.30 -0.14
CA MET A 414 -35.92 -32.29 -1.12
C MET A 414 -34.79 -31.41 -0.58
N VAL A 415 -34.90 -30.95 0.68
CA VAL A 415 -33.87 -30.14 1.34
C VAL A 415 -32.57 -30.94 1.47
N LEU A 416 -32.64 -32.20 1.91
CA LEU A 416 -31.47 -33.07 2.05
C LEU A 416 -30.76 -33.31 0.71
N LYS A 417 -31.52 -33.63 -0.36
CA LYS A 417 -30.95 -33.83 -1.70
C LYS A 417 -30.25 -32.58 -2.21
N VAL A 418 -30.86 -31.40 -2.07
CA VAL A 418 -30.26 -30.11 -2.47
C VAL A 418 -29.01 -29.82 -1.65
N TYR A 419 -29.05 -30.03 -0.33
CA TYR A 419 -27.91 -29.81 0.56
C TYR A 419 -26.69 -30.64 0.16
N PHE A 420 -26.84 -31.97 0.04
CA PHE A 420 -25.72 -32.84 -0.33
C PHE A 420 -25.24 -32.59 -1.75
N LYS A 421 -26.16 -32.23 -2.66
CA LYS A 421 -25.78 -31.82 -4.02
C LYS A 421 -24.90 -30.58 -3.96
N SER A 422 -25.38 -29.48 -3.36
CA SER A 422 -24.60 -28.23 -3.26
C SER A 422 -23.24 -28.51 -2.65
N LYS A 423 -23.21 -29.20 -1.51
CA LYS A 423 -21.97 -29.47 -0.79
C LYS A 423 -20.94 -30.24 -1.61
N TYR A 424 -21.39 -31.24 -2.38
CA TYR A 424 -20.50 -32.00 -3.25
C TYR A 424 -20.02 -31.20 -4.46
N TYR A 425 -20.92 -30.44 -5.11
CA TYR A 425 -20.55 -29.61 -6.26
C TYR A 425 -19.60 -28.48 -5.87
N ASP A 426 -19.87 -27.79 -4.75
CA ASP A 426 -19.00 -26.75 -4.19
C ASP A 426 -17.61 -27.34 -3.89
N PHE A 427 -17.56 -28.52 -3.26
CA PHE A 427 -16.30 -29.23 -3.00
C PHE A 427 -15.54 -29.56 -4.29
N LEU A 428 -16.20 -30.11 -5.30
CA LEU A 428 -15.57 -30.46 -6.58
C LEU A 428 -15.03 -29.22 -7.31
N GLU A 429 -15.72 -28.09 -7.26
CA GLU A 429 -15.25 -26.85 -7.87
C GLU A 429 -13.94 -26.39 -7.22
N GLN A 430 -13.87 -26.41 -5.89
CA GLN A 430 -12.65 -26.08 -5.16
C GLN A 430 -11.53 -27.08 -5.44
N VAL A 431 -11.80 -28.39 -5.44
CA VAL A 431 -10.82 -29.44 -5.74
C VAL A 431 -10.24 -29.27 -7.14
N LYS A 432 -11.07 -28.98 -8.16
CA LYS A 432 -10.59 -28.76 -9.53
C LYS A 432 -9.62 -27.59 -9.62
N LYS A 433 -9.86 -26.52 -8.84
CA LYS A 433 -9.07 -25.29 -8.85
C LYS A 433 -7.74 -25.41 -8.09
N PHE A 434 -7.77 -26.08 -6.95
CA PHE A 434 -6.69 -26.05 -5.94
C PHE A 434 -5.91 -27.36 -5.82
N VAL A 435 -6.45 -28.48 -6.30
CA VAL A 435 -5.83 -29.80 -6.18
C VAL A 435 -5.27 -30.25 -7.53
N PRO A 436 -4.01 -30.71 -7.59
CA PRO A 436 -3.45 -31.30 -8.80
C PRO A 436 -4.31 -32.45 -9.35
N LYS A 437 -4.43 -32.52 -10.68
CA LYS A 437 -5.29 -33.50 -11.37
C LYS A 437 -5.06 -34.95 -10.91
N ASN A 438 -3.81 -35.33 -10.66
CA ASN A 438 -3.48 -36.69 -10.23
C ASN A 438 -3.97 -37.04 -8.81
N SER A 439 -4.34 -36.04 -8.00
CA SER A 439 -4.77 -36.20 -6.61
C SER A 439 -6.26 -35.94 -6.41
N GLN A 440 -6.99 -35.45 -7.41
CA GLN A 440 -8.42 -35.12 -7.31
C GLN A 440 -9.27 -36.32 -6.89
N LEU A 441 -9.02 -37.49 -7.49
CA LEU A 441 -9.73 -38.73 -7.12
C LEU A 441 -9.56 -39.11 -5.64
N SER A 442 -8.37 -38.89 -5.06
CA SER A 442 -8.11 -39.18 -3.65
C SER A 442 -8.93 -38.28 -2.71
N PHE A 443 -9.11 -37.01 -3.09
CA PHE A 443 -9.98 -36.07 -2.38
C PHE A 443 -11.45 -36.51 -2.46
N GLU A 444 -11.92 -36.89 -3.64
CA GLU A 444 -13.28 -37.40 -3.84
C GLU A 444 -13.55 -38.68 -3.02
N ILE A 445 -12.62 -39.64 -3.05
CA ILE A 445 -12.71 -40.86 -2.23
C ILE A 445 -12.82 -40.51 -0.74
N SER A 446 -11.94 -39.63 -0.25
CA SER A 446 -11.94 -39.25 1.17
C SER A 446 -13.15 -38.44 1.58
N PHE A 447 -13.68 -37.61 0.68
CA PHE A 447 -14.95 -36.91 0.88
C PHE A 447 -16.08 -37.90 1.12
N PHE A 448 -16.26 -38.91 0.26
CA PHE A 448 -17.33 -39.89 0.46
C PHE A 448 -17.09 -40.82 1.64
N ASN A 449 -15.84 -41.19 1.93
CA ASN A 449 -15.51 -41.93 3.14
C ASN A 449 -15.99 -41.20 4.40
N LEU A 450 -15.64 -39.93 4.56
CA LEU A 450 -16.03 -39.18 5.75
C LEU A 450 -17.51 -38.80 5.74
N LEU A 451 -18.09 -38.46 4.58
CA LEU A 451 -19.51 -38.17 4.44
C LEU A 451 -20.39 -39.36 4.86
N TYR A 452 -20.11 -40.54 4.32
CA TYR A 452 -20.85 -41.76 4.65
C TYR A 452 -20.66 -42.16 6.11
N THR A 453 -19.47 -41.93 6.68
CA THR A 453 -19.22 -42.13 8.11
C THR A 453 -20.12 -41.21 8.93
N ASN A 454 -20.09 -39.91 8.67
CA ASN A 454 -20.91 -38.92 9.38
C ASN A 454 -22.41 -39.24 9.28
N ILE A 455 -22.90 -39.63 8.10
CA ILE A 455 -24.31 -39.97 7.91
C ILE A 455 -24.67 -41.25 8.65
N THR A 456 -23.82 -42.28 8.58
CA THR A 456 -24.01 -43.54 9.30
C THR A 456 -24.11 -43.32 10.81
N GLU A 457 -23.19 -42.55 11.37
CA GLU A 457 -23.19 -42.18 12.80
C GLU A 457 -24.47 -41.44 13.17
N ASN A 458 -24.87 -40.44 12.36
CA ASN A 458 -26.10 -39.69 12.61
C ASN A 458 -27.35 -40.57 12.54
N ILE A 459 -27.41 -41.55 11.63
CA ILE A 459 -28.51 -42.52 11.54
C ILE A 459 -28.61 -43.34 12.83
N PHE A 460 -27.49 -43.82 13.35
CA PHE A 460 -27.48 -44.59 14.59
C PHE A 460 -27.90 -43.76 15.82
N CYS A 461 -27.81 -42.43 15.76
CA CYS A 461 -28.31 -41.54 16.80
C CYS A 461 -29.81 -41.24 16.72
N ILE A 462 -30.50 -41.64 15.64
CA ILE A 462 -31.95 -41.37 15.49
C ILE A 462 -32.74 -42.28 16.42
N LYS A 463 -33.56 -41.68 17.29
CA LYS A 463 -34.39 -42.42 18.25
C LYS A 463 -35.73 -42.90 17.67
N TYR A 464 -36.26 -42.19 16.68
CA TYR A 464 -37.59 -42.43 16.12
C TYR A 464 -37.69 -41.95 14.67
N LEU A 465 -38.36 -42.74 13.82
CA LEU A 465 -38.71 -42.41 12.44
C LEU A 465 -40.17 -42.77 12.18
N THR A 466 -40.88 -41.89 11.46
CA THR A 466 -42.19 -42.24 10.87
C THR A 466 -42.01 -43.07 9.61
N ASN A 467 -43.03 -43.81 9.18
CA ASN A 467 -42.96 -44.62 7.96
C ASN A 467 -42.59 -43.79 6.72
N ASP A 468 -43.17 -42.58 6.58
CA ASP A 468 -42.84 -41.67 5.48
C ASP A 468 -41.36 -41.28 5.52
N LYS A 469 -40.80 -41.04 6.72
CA LYS A 469 -39.38 -40.74 6.89
C LYS A 469 -38.46 -41.92 6.63
N VAL A 470 -38.91 -43.16 6.86
CA VAL A 470 -38.17 -44.35 6.45
C VAL A 470 -38.05 -44.40 4.92
N SER A 471 -39.15 -44.11 4.21
CA SER A 471 -39.14 -44.02 2.74
C SER A 471 -38.22 -42.90 2.24
N ASP A 472 -38.35 -41.68 2.80
CA ASP A 472 -37.48 -40.54 2.47
C ASP A 472 -36.00 -40.88 2.67
N MET A 473 -35.65 -41.51 3.81
CA MET A 473 -34.28 -41.91 4.11
C MET A 473 -33.76 -42.97 3.14
N SER A 474 -34.59 -43.94 2.75
CA SER A 474 -34.23 -44.93 1.73
C SER A 474 -33.85 -44.26 0.41
N ASP A 475 -34.70 -43.33 -0.05
CA ASP A 475 -34.47 -42.57 -1.29
C ASP A 475 -33.23 -41.65 -1.19
N LEU A 476 -32.98 -41.06 -0.02
CA LEU A 476 -31.79 -40.25 0.23
C LEU A 476 -30.52 -41.09 0.17
N LEU A 477 -30.47 -42.24 0.84
CA LEU A 477 -29.31 -43.12 0.86
C LEU A 477 -28.98 -43.63 -0.54
N LYS A 478 -30.01 -43.98 -1.32
CA LYS A 478 -29.84 -44.35 -2.73
C LYS A 478 -29.29 -43.19 -3.55
N TYR A 479 -29.85 -41.98 -3.39
CA TYR A 479 -29.34 -40.79 -4.05
C TYR A 479 -27.87 -40.49 -3.72
N LEU A 480 -27.45 -40.68 -2.47
CA LEU A 480 -26.06 -40.49 -2.04
C LEU A 480 -25.11 -41.55 -2.62
N LEU A 481 -25.59 -42.78 -2.83
CA LEU A 481 -24.85 -43.83 -3.55
C LEU A 481 -24.73 -43.49 -5.05
N ASP A 482 -25.76 -42.89 -5.64
CA ASP A 482 -25.74 -42.45 -7.03
C ASP A 482 -24.81 -41.23 -7.24
N LEU A 483 -24.68 -40.35 -6.24
CA LEU A 483 -23.75 -39.21 -6.28
C LEU A 483 -22.27 -39.65 -6.38
N SER A 484 -21.92 -40.81 -5.84
CA SER A 484 -20.56 -41.38 -5.93
C SER A 484 -20.36 -42.33 -7.11
N PHE A 485 -21.28 -42.34 -8.10
CA PHE A 485 -21.26 -43.28 -9.23
C PHE A 485 -19.94 -43.33 -10.00
N ASN A 486 -19.26 -42.19 -10.15
CA ASN A 486 -18.00 -42.08 -10.91
C ASN A 486 -16.76 -42.54 -10.13
N ILE A 487 -16.91 -42.93 -8.86
CA ILE A 487 -15.81 -43.31 -7.99
C ILE A 487 -15.78 -44.83 -7.83
N PRO A 488 -14.60 -45.47 -7.97
CA PRO A 488 -14.44 -46.90 -7.67
C PRO A 488 -14.85 -47.19 -6.23
N LYS A 489 -15.89 -48.02 -6.07
CA LYS A 489 -16.55 -48.28 -4.78
C LYS A 489 -15.63 -49.03 -3.82
N GLU A 490 -14.72 -49.82 -4.36
CA GLU A 490 -13.71 -50.58 -3.65
C GLU A 490 -12.69 -49.68 -2.94
N CYS A 491 -12.56 -48.42 -3.37
CA CYS A 491 -11.67 -47.44 -2.76
C CYS A 491 -12.32 -46.68 -1.59
N ILE A 492 -13.64 -46.81 -1.41
CA ILE A 492 -14.37 -46.17 -0.31
C ILE A 492 -14.54 -47.20 0.80
N ASP A 493 -13.64 -47.20 1.78
CA ASP A 493 -13.59 -48.17 2.90
C ASP A 493 -14.95 -48.37 3.60
N ILE A 494 -15.71 -47.29 3.80
CA ILE A 494 -17.02 -47.35 4.49
C ILE A 494 -18.18 -47.76 3.57
N TYR A 495 -17.96 -47.88 2.26
CA TYR A 495 -19.01 -48.15 1.27
C TYR A 495 -19.80 -49.44 1.55
N PRO A 496 -19.17 -50.59 1.87
CA PRO A 496 -19.91 -51.82 2.15
C PRO A 496 -20.90 -51.65 3.32
N LYS A 497 -20.48 -50.93 4.36
CA LYS A 497 -21.29 -50.62 5.54
C LYS A 497 -22.45 -49.69 5.17
N PHE A 498 -22.16 -48.58 4.48
CA PHE A 498 -23.18 -47.62 4.05
C PHE A 498 -24.22 -48.23 3.11
N LYS A 499 -23.79 -49.08 2.17
CA LYS A 499 -24.67 -49.83 1.27
C LYS A 499 -25.55 -50.82 2.03
N SER A 500 -25.03 -51.46 3.08
CA SER A 500 -25.81 -52.36 3.93
C SER A 500 -26.93 -51.61 4.65
N ILE A 501 -26.65 -50.41 5.17
CA ILE A 501 -27.66 -49.53 5.78
C ILE A 501 -28.73 -49.15 4.76
N SER A 502 -28.33 -48.68 3.56
CA SER A 502 -29.27 -48.37 2.48
C SER A 502 -30.17 -49.57 2.13
N THR A 503 -29.60 -50.77 2.09
CA THR A 503 -30.33 -52.01 1.82
C THR A 503 -31.33 -52.35 2.92
N ILE A 504 -30.99 -52.11 4.18
CA ILE A 504 -31.89 -52.32 5.32
C ILE A 504 -33.09 -51.37 5.25
N PHE A 505 -32.86 -50.08 4.98
CA PHE A 505 -33.93 -49.09 4.82
C PHE A 505 -34.87 -49.38 3.64
N SER A 506 -34.42 -50.11 2.62
CA SER A 506 -35.20 -50.46 1.44
C SER A 506 -35.80 -51.87 1.45
N SER A 507 -35.58 -52.67 2.52
CA SER A 507 -36.02 -54.07 2.59
C SER A 507 -37.15 -54.24 3.61
N ASP A 508 -38.05 -55.19 3.34
CA ASP A 508 -38.92 -55.73 4.39
C ASP A 508 -38.14 -56.67 5.34
N LEU A 509 -38.79 -57.05 6.44
CA LEU A 509 -38.17 -57.84 7.49
C LEU A 509 -37.77 -59.25 7.02
N GLU A 510 -38.55 -59.89 6.14
CA GLU A 510 -38.26 -61.24 5.64
C GLU A 510 -37.05 -61.25 4.70
N ASN A 511 -37.00 -60.27 3.78
CA ASN A 511 -35.87 -60.06 2.90
C ASN A 511 -34.60 -59.72 3.69
N LEU A 512 -34.72 -58.92 4.77
CA LEU A 512 -33.58 -58.64 5.63
C LEU A 512 -33.03 -59.89 6.32
N ILE A 513 -33.91 -60.76 6.86
CA ILE A 513 -33.50 -62.04 7.47
C ILE A 513 -32.76 -62.91 6.44
N SER A 514 -33.25 -62.97 5.20
CA SER A 514 -32.60 -63.75 4.14
C SER A 514 -31.20 -63.21 3.78
N LYS A 515 -31.07 -61.88 3.66
CA LYS A 515 -29.81 -61.20 3.32
C LYS A 515 -28.76 -61.29 4.43
N GLN A 516 -29.21 -61.31 5.69
CA GLN A 516 -28.33 -61.54 6.83
C GLN A 516 -27.78 -62.96 6.82
N LYS A 517 -28.64 -63.96 6.59
CA LYS A 517 -28.22 -65.37 6.50
C LYS A 517 -27.27 -65.64 5.33
N SER A 518 -27.39 -64.89 4.24
CA SER A 518 -26.49 -65.00 3.09
C SER A 518 -25.17 -64.24 3.25
N GLY A 519 -24.94 -63.57 4.39
CA GLY A 519 -23.69 -62.84 4.66
C GLY A 519 -23.49 -61.58 3.82
N THR A 520 -24.57 -60.98 3.30
CA THR A 520 -24.49 -59.82 2.38
C THR A 520 -24.57 -58.47 3.09
N ILE A 521 -24.77 -58.47 4.41
CA ILE A 521 -24.87 -57.29 5.26
C ILE A 521 -23.57 -57.15 6.05
N PHE A 522 -22.90 -56.00 5.87
CA PHE A 522 -21.61 -55.68 6.48
C PHE A 522 -21.79 -54.78 7.70
N LEU A 523 -22.57 -55.24 8.68
CA LEU A 523 -22.86 -54.57 9.94
C LEU A 523 -22.71 -55.54 11.11
N SER A 524 -22.34 -55.02 12.28
CA SER A 524 -22.36 -55.82 13.51
C SER A 524 -23.80 -56.16 13.92
N ASN A 525 -23.97 -57.27 14.65
CA ASN A 525 -25.29 -57.69 15.14
C ASN A 525 -25.97 -56.59 15.98
N GLU A 526 -25.20 -55.83 16.76
CA GLU A 526 -25.72 -54.68 17.54
C GLU A 526 -26.21 -53.54 16.64
N GLU A 527 -25.48 -53.19 15.58
CA GLU A 527 -25.92 -52.18 14.62
C GLU A 527 -27.19 -52.60 13.87
N ILE A 528 -27.29 -53.88 13.49
CA ILE A 528 -28.49 -54.43 12.85
C ILE A 528 -29.67 -54.37 13.82
N LYS A 529 -29.47 -54.77 15.07
CA LYS A 529 -30.51 -54.72 16.12
C LYS A 529 -31.03 -53.30 16.35
N LEU A 530 -30.13 -52.31 16.37
CA LEU A 530 -30.49 -50.89 16.46
C LEU A 530 -31.38 -50.46 15.28
N LEU A 531 -30.95 -50.75 14.04
CA LEU A 531 -31.72 -50.39 12.85
C LEU A 531 -33.07 -51.12 12.76
N VAL A 532 -33.11 -52.41 13.11
CA VAL A 532 -34.36 -53.18 13.12
C VAL A 532 -35.35 -52.62 14.13
N THR A 533 -34.85 -52.20 15.29
CA THR A 533 -35.66 -51.58 16.34
C THR A 533 -36.18 -50.20 15.92
N LEU A 534 -35.38 -49.45 15.17
CA LEU A 534 -35.76 -48.14 14.65
C LEU A 534 -36.80 -48.22 13.52
N LEU A 535 -36.66 -49.19 12.61
CA LEU A 535 -37.40 -49.23 11.35
C LEU A 535 -38.69 -50.05 11.41
N PHE A 536 -38.73 -51.12 12.22
CA PHE A 536 -39.85 -52.05 12.23
C PHE A 536 -40.64 -51.96 13.53
N LYS A 537 -41.97 -51.85 13.39
CA LYS A 537 -42.89 -51.94 14.53
C LYS A 537 -42.72 -53.28 15.25
N GLU A 538 -43.01 -53.27 16.55
CA GLU A 538 -42.89 -54.46 17.37
C GLU A 538 -43.81 -55.58 16.86
N SER A 539 -43.24 -56.77 16.66
CA SER A 539 -43.95 -57.95 16.17
C SER A 539 -43.24 -59.21 16.63
N LYS A 540 -43.95 -60.35 16.63
CA LYS A 540 -43.36 -61.65 16.97
C LYS A 540 -42.18 -61.99 16.07
N THR A 541 -42.28 -61.70 14.78
CA THR A 541 -41.23 -61.92 13.78
C THR A 541 -40.00 -61.04 14.05
N ARG A 542 -40.21 -59.76 14.38
CA ARG A 542 -39.11 -58.84 14.75
C ARG A 542 -38.39 -59.33 16.01
N ASN A 543 -39.13 -59.67 17.07
CA ASN A 543 -38.53 -60.08 18.34
C ASN A 543 -37.77 -61.41 18.21
N ASN A 544 -38.25 -62.33 17.37
CA ASN A 544 -37.52 -63.55 17.04
C ASN A 544 -36.22 -63.27 16.27
N PHE A 545 -36.23 -62.32 15.33
CA PHE A 545 -35.03 -61.93 14.60
C PHE A 545 -34.00 -61.23 15.50
N ILE A 546 -34.44 -60.35 16.39
CA ILE A 546 -33.55 -59.71 17.37
C ILE A 546 -32.89 -60.77 18.28
N ARG A 547 -33.66 -61.74 18.80
CA ARG A 547 -33.10 -62.85 19.60
C ARG A 547 -32.10 -63.69 18.81
N TYR A 548 -32.33 -63.89 17.51
CA TYR A 548 -31.38 -64.59 16.65
C TYR A 548 -30.04 -63.85 16.51
N LEU A 549 -30.04 -62.52 16.57
CA LEU A 549 -28.81 -61.71 16.51
C LEU A 549 -28.03 -61.70 17.83
N GLU A 550 -28.64 -62.14 18.94
CA GLU A 550 -28.05 -62.22 20.29
C GLU A 550 -27.40 -63.58 20.59
N LEU A 551 -27.62 -64.57 19.71
CA LEU A 551 -26.98 -65.89 19.73
C LEU A 551 -25.66 -65.85 18.94
#